data_AF-A0A3D2BUD8-F1
#
_entry.id   AF-A0A3D2BUD8-F1
#
_cell.length_a   1.000
_cell.length_b   1.000
_cell.length_c   1.000
_cell.angle_alpha   90.00
_cell.angle_beta   90.00
_cell.angle_gamma   90.00
#
_symmetry.space_group_name_H-M   'P 1'
#
loop_
_entity.id
_entity.type
_entity.pdbx_description
1 polymer ?
#
loop_
_entity_poly.entity_id
_entity_poly.type
_entity_poly.pdbx_seq_one_letter_code
_entity_poly.pdbx_strand_id
1 'polypeptide(L)' 'MTIGATLATAAAAYPAKPAFIGSHGSLSFGEADRLANRFANALIAKGVIPGDTVAFIGHNSVE' A
#
# COMPACT_ATOMS: atom_id res chain seq x y z
N MET A 1 -11.44 -5.67 -11.81
CA MET A 1 -11.17 -5.41 -10.37
C MET A 1 -9.67 -5.18 -10.23
N THR A 2 -9.23 -4.06 -9.65
CA THR A 2 -7.80 -3.77 -9.45
C THR A 2 -7.39 -4.12 -8.02
N ILE A 3 -6.10 -4.38 -7.78
CA ILE A 3 -5.60 -4.69 -6.44
C ILE A 3 -5.82 -3.51 -5.48
N GLY A 4 -5.60 -2.28 -5.94
CA GLY A 4 -5.83 -1.06 -5.16
C GLY A 4 -7.29 -0.89 -4.73
N ALA A 5 -8.25 -1.20 -5.60
CA ALA A 5 -9.67 -1.11 -5.26
C ALA A 5 -10.07 -2.11 -4.16
N THR A 6 -9.43 -3.28 -4.13
CA THR A 6 -9.67 -4.31 -3.11
C THR A 6 -9.17 -3.83 -1.75
N LEU A 7 -7.99 -3.22 -1.71
CA LEU A 7 -7.41 -2.65 -0.50
C LEU A 7 -8.27 -1.49 0.04
N ALA A 8 -8.67 -0.55 -0.83
CA ALA A 8 -9.52 0.58 -0.45
C ALA A 8 -10.88 0.12 0.13
N THR A 9 -11.48 -0.91 -0.47
CA THR A 9 -12.73 -1.50 0.04
C THR A 9 -12.55 -2.10 1.42
N ALA A 10 -11.47 -2.86 1.64
CA ALA A 10 -11.16 -3.44 2.94
C ALA A 10 -10.83 -2.38 4.00
N ALA A 11 -10.13 -1.31 3.62
CA ALA A 11 -9.81 -0.18 4.50
C ALA A 11 -11.05 0.59 4.94
N ALA A 12 -12.04 0.75 4.04
CA ALA A 12 -13.32 1.35 4.38
C ALA A 12 -14.15 0.46 5.32
N ALA A 13 -14.18 -0.86 5.06
CA ALA A 13 -14.98 -1.80 5.83
C ALA A 13 -14.36 -2.13 7.21
N TYR A 14 -13.03 -2.20 7.31
CA TYR A 14 -12.31 -2.68 8.49
C TYR A 14 -11.06 -1.83 8.82
N PRO A 15 -11.20 -0.51 9.02
CA PRO A 15 -10.07 0.42 9.08
C PRO A 15 -9.06 0.08 10.19
N ALA A 16 -9.51 -0.39 11.34
CA ALA A 16 -8.65 -0.72 12.50
C ALA A 16 -8.23 -2.20 12.55
N LYS A 17 -8.70 -3.05 11.62
CA LYS A 17 -8.36 -4.48 11.63
C LYS A 17 -6.93 -4.66 11.11
N PRO A 18 -6.09 -5.50 11.76
CA PRO A 18 -4.75 -5.82 11.25
C PRO A 18 -4.83 -6.43 9.84
N ALA A 19 -4.07 -5.86 8.91
CA ALA A 19 -3.92 -6.34 7.53
C ALA A 19 -2.58 -7.08 7.35
N PHE A 20 -1.51 -6.53 7.90
CA PHE A 20 -0.17 -7.11 7.83
C PHE A 20 0.46 -7.18 9.22
N ILE A 21 1.20 -8.26 9.49
CA ILE A 21 1.97 -8.45 10.71
C ILE A 21 3.42 -8.69 10.30
N GLY A 22 4.31 -7.79 10.69
CA GLY A 22 5.74 -7.84 10.43
C GLY A 22 6.55 -7.86 11.71
N SER A 23 7.88 -7.92 11.56
CA SER A 23 8.83 -7.91 12.67
C SER A 23 8.77 -6.65 13.54
N HIS A 24 8.33 -5.52 12.97
CA HIS A 24 8.27 -4.22 13.65
C HIS A 24 6.86 -3.85 14.13
N GLY A 25 5.88 -4.75 14.01
CA GLY A 25 4.50 -4.52 14.44
C GLY A 25 3.48 -4.89 13.38
N SER A 26 2.25 -4.42 13.58
CA SER A 26 1.14 -4.64 12.66
C SER A 26 0.70 -3.36 11.98
N LEU A 27 0.35 -3.44 10.70
CA LEU A 27 -0.36 -2.39 9.98
C LEU A 27 -1.83 -2.78 9.83
N SER A 28 -2.72 -1.85 10.18
CA SER A 28 -4.15 -1.99 9.91
C SER A 28 -4.48 -1.77 8.42
N PHE A 29 -5.66 -2.20 7.98
CA PHE A 29 -6.11 -1.93 6.60
C PHE A 29 -6.15 -0.43 6.29
N GLY A 30 -6.56 0.41 7.25
CA GLY A 30 -6.58 1.86 7.07
C GLY A 30 -5.19 2.47 6.95
N GLU A 31 -4.20 1.97 7.69
CA GLU A 31 -2.80 2.42 7.56
C GLU A 31 -2.17 1.94 6.27
N ALA A 32 -2.41 0.68 5.89
CA ALA A 32 -1.90 0.11 4.65
C ALA A 32 -2.40 0.88 3.42
N ASP A 33 -3.70 1.21 3.35
CA ASP A 33 -4.25 2.01 2.25
C ASP A 33 -3.67 3.42 2.19
N ARG A 34 -3.50 4.09 3.35
CA ARG A 34 -2.86 5.41 3.43
C ARG A 34 -1.40 5.37 2.97
N LEU A 35 -0.63 4.37 3.39
CA LEU A 35 0.76 4.21 2.98
C LEU A 35 0.88 3.91 1.48
N ALA A 36 0.04 3.01 0.96
CA ALA A 36 -0.02 2.69 -0.46
C ALA A 36 -0.35 3.93 -1.30
N ASN A 37 -1.35 4.71 -0.90
CA ASN A 37 -1.73 5.94 -1.59
C ASN A 37 -0.64 7.03 -1.48
N ARG A 38 0.04 7.14 -0.33
CA ARG A 38 1.20 8.05 -0.19
C ARG A 38 2.33 7.66 -1.15
N PHE A 39 2.64 6.37 -1.26
CA PHE A 39 3.67 5.89 -2.18
C PHE A 39 3.26 6.11 -3.64
N ALA A 40 2.02 5.79 -4.00
CA ALA A 40 1.49 6.02 -5.35
C ALA A 40 1.55 7.52 -5.74
N ASN A 41 1.13 8.42 -4.85
CA ASN A 41 1.22 9.86 -5.10
C ASN A 41 2.67 10.35 -5.28
N ALA A 42 3.62 9.78 -4.54
CA ALA A 42 5.04 10.08 -4.72
C ALA A 42 5.58 9.59 -6.08
N LEU A 43 5.13 8.43 -6.56
CA LEU A 43 5.48 7.94 -7.89
C LEU A 43 4.88 8.81 -9.00
N ILE A 44 3.60 9.20 -8.87
CA ILE A 44 2.94 10.12 -9.82
C ILE A 44 3.68 11.46 -9.86
N ALA A 45 4.08 12.00 -8.71
CA ALA A 45 4.87 13.23 -8.64
C ALA A 45 6.26 13.11 -9.30
N LYS A 46 6.80 11.88 -9.41
CA LYS A 46 8.03 11.58 -10.16
C LYS A 46 7.79 11.30 -11.65
N GLY A 47 6.56 11.40 -12.13
CA GLY A 47 6.20 11.21 -13.54
C GLY A 47 5.92 9.77 -13.95
N VAL A 48 5.73 8.85 -13.00
CA VAL A 48 5.38 7.45 -13.31
C VAL A 48 4.00 7.39 -13.94
N ILE A 49 3.90 6.70 -15.07
CA ILE A 49 2.66 6.51 -15.83
C ILE A 49 2.32 5.03 -16.01
N PRO A 50 1.07 4.69 -16.39
CA PRO A 50 0.71 3.33 -16.75
C PRO A 50 1.62 2.76 -17.85
N GLY A 51 2.21 1.60 -17.59
CA GLY A 51 3.19 0.95 -18.48
C GLY A 51 4.64 1.06 -18.00
N ASP A 52 4.93 1.99 -17.08
CA ASP A 52 6.26 2.11 -16.49
C ASP A 52 6.57 0.98 -15.51
N THR A 53 7.86 0.67 -15.38
CA THR A 53 8.37 -0.33 -14.42
C THR A 53 9.02 0.34 -13.21
N VAL A 54 8.63 -0.07 -12.01
CA VAL A 54 9.22 0.38 -10.75
C VAL A 54 9.95 -0.79 -10.08
N ALA A 55 11.25 -0.63 -9.82
CA ALA A 55 12.05 -1.63 -9.11
C ALA A 55 11.99 -1.43 -7.59
N PHE A 56 11.92 -2.51 -6.84
CA PHE A 56 12.06 -2.53 -5.38
C PHE A 56 13.22 -3.45 -5.00
N ILE A 57 14.15 -2.94 -4.18
CA ILE A 57 15.33 -3.69 -3.73
C ILE A 57 15.37 -3.60 -2.21
N GLY A 58 15.16 -4.73 -1.54
CA GLY A 58 15.11 -4.81 -0.09
C GLY A 58 14.74 -6.22 0.39
N HIS A 59 14.74 -6.40 1.71
CA HIS A 59 14.18 -7.60 2.32
C HIS A 59 12.65 -7.56 2.32
N ASN A 60 12.02 -8.71 2.60
CA ASN A 60 10.58 -8.75 2.81
C ASN A 60 10.21 -7.85 4.00
N SER A 61 9.37 -6.87 3.73
CA SER A 61 8.93 -5.83 4.65
C SER A 61 7.46 -5.54 4.42
N VAL A 62 6.79 -5.06 5.46
CA VAL A 62 5.41 -4.52 5.38
C VAL A 62 5.39 -3.04 5.00
N GLU A 63 6.55 -2.40 5.06
CA GLU A 63 6.87 -1.04 4.59
C GLU A 63 7.60 -1.10 3.25
#